data_AF-A0AAE0TC06-F1
#
_entry.id   AF-A0AAE0TC06-F1
#
_cell.length_a   1.000
_cell.length_b   1.000
_cell.length_c   1.000
_cell.angle_alpha   90.00
_cell.angle_beta   90.00
_cell.angle_gamma   90.00
#
_symmetry.space_group_name_H-M   'P 1'
#
loop_
_entity.id
_entity.type
_entity.pdbx_description
1 polymer ?
#
loop_
_entity_poly.entity_id
_entity_poly.type
_entity_poly.pdbx_seq_one_letter_code
_entity_poly.pdbx_strand_id
1 'polypeptide(L)'
;MADYQKRECQHEMKHMQIPIRSLSREVEIPSAELKVNLAEHEYTIPTDAFGNIKFNGQEENIAKFVRVDSETDTSTISKLMTNVWRMQKPNLLISVTGGAEKCNIESELIDAFQYELIKAANSTDAWIITGGTYTGVTKHVGEAAKYYGLTTTNPKCAIIGIAPWGVIQNREALVNEEGSWPAEYHIETEEIRDKERFLDPNHSHFILIDDGTEHEYKTELSIRAKLERKISEMPIKKGDDNVDQINLRSVVSGVPTVLLVLEGGPGTLETVENALKENTPVVIVKGSGRAADILAYAIEYASDDEDNQDVKL
;
A
#
# COMPACT_ATOMS: atom_id res chain seq x y z
N MET A 1 -3.84 -27.04 13.32
CA MET A 1 -4.74 -26.02 12.73
C MET A 1 -3.95 -25.02 11.88
N ALA A 2 -2.84 -24.46 12.38
CA ALA A 2 -1.97 -23.54 11.64
C ALA A 2 -1.37 -24.11 10.33
N ASP A 3 -0.88 -25.35 10.34
CA ASP A 3 -0.32 -25.98 9.11
C ASP A 3 -1.36 -26.23 8.01
N TYR A 4 -2.62 -26.47 8.39
CA TYR A 4 -3.71 -26.65 7.43
C TYR A 4 -4.07 -25.33 6.76
N GLN A 5 -4.26 -24.26 7.55
CA GLN A 5 -4.54 -22.92 7.04
C GLN A 5 -3.40 -22.40 6.14
N LYS A 6 -2.15 -22.70 6.49
CA LYS A 6 -0.98 -22.37 5.65
C LYS A 6 -1.05 -23.08 4.29
N ARG A 7 -1.36 -24.38 4.25
CA ARG A 7 -1.49 -25.17 3.00
C ARG A 7 -2.69 -24.74 2.16
N GLU A 8 -3.80 -24.37 2.79
CA GLU A 8 -4.99 -23.88 2.11
C GLU A 8 -4.73 -22.52 1.43
N CYS A 9 -4.11 -21.58 2.14
CA CYS A 9 -3.70 -20.28 1.60
C CYS A 9 -2.72 -20.45 0.41
N GLN A 10 -1.75 -21.35 0.55
CA GLN A 10 -0.82 -21.74 -0.53
C GLN A 10 -1.56 -22.22 -1.78
N HIS A 11 -2.55 -23.10 -1.59
CA HIS A 11 -3.34 -23.66 -2.67
C HIS A 11 -4.21 -22.59 -3.36
N GLU A 12 -4.91 -21.76 -2.57
CA GLU A 12 -5.75 -20.68 -3.09
C GLU A 12 -4.94 -19.65 -3.89
N MET A 13 -3.72 -19.28 -3.44
CA MET A 13 -2.86 -18.36 -4.20
C MET A 13 -2.51 -18.88 -5.58
N LYS A 14 -2.20 -20.17 -5.73
CA LYS A 14 -1.90 -20.79 -7.04
C LYS A 14 -3.10 -20.77 -7.99
N HIS A 15 -4.32 -20.82 -7.45
CA HIS A 15 -5.55 -20.84 -8.26
C HIS A 15 -6.05 -19.47 -8.68
N MET A 16 -5.64 -18.38 -8.02
CA MET A 16 -6.12 -17.04 -8.40
C MET A 16 -5.61 -16.57 -9.76
N GLN A 17 -4.53 -17.16 -10.30
CA GLN A 17 -3.95 -16.82 -11.60
C GLN A 17 -3.78 -15.30 -11.79
N ILE A 18 -3.20 -14.63 -10.79
CA ILE A 18 -3.03 -13.18 -10.80
C ILE A 18 -2.15 -12.79 -11.99
N PRO A 19 -2.59 -11.88 -12.87
CA PRO A 19 -1.85 -11.55 -14.08
C PRO A 19 -0.64 -10.66 -13.80
N ILE A 20 0.42 -10.87 -14.59
CA ILE A 20 1.53 -9.93 -14.82
C ILE A 20 1.75 -9.82 -16.34
N ARG A 21 2.21 -8.67 -16.83
CA ARG A 21 2.60 -8.52 -18.24
C ARG A 21 3.90 -9.27 -18.54
N SER A 22 3.93 -9.89 -19.72
CA SER A 22 5.16 -10.41 -20.32
C SER A 22 5.46 -9.62 -21.59
N LEU A 23 6.61 -8.95 -21.62
CA LEU A 23 7.17 -8.42 -22.86
C LEU A 23 7.79 -9.59 -23.62
N SER A 24 7.27 -9.88 -24.81
CA SER A 24 7.83 -10.93 -25.67
C SER A 24 9.28 -10.56 -26.01
N ARG A 25 10.26 -11.35 -25.56
CA ARG A 25 11.57 -11.38 -26.23
C ARG A 25 11.35 -11.97 -27.62
N GLU A 26 11.73 -11.20 -28.64
CA GLU A 26 11.82 -11.54 -30.07
C GLU A 26 11.26 -12.92 -30.46
N VAL A 27 10.05 -12.93 -31.02
CA VAL A 27 9.62 -14.05 -31.87
C VAL A 27 10.41 -13.93 -33.17
N GLU A 28 11.30 -14.87 -33.47
CA GLU A 28 11.85 -15.02 -34.82
C GLU A 28 10.69 -15.36 -35.77
N ILE A 29 10.21 -14.37 -36.52
CA ILE A 29 9.19 -14.56 -37.55
C ILE A 29 9.90 -14.98 -38.85
N PRO A 30 9.58 -16.15 -39.45
CA PRO A 30 10.11 -16.54 -40.75
C PRO A 30 9.77 -15.51 -41.84
N SER A 31 10.77 -15.20 -42.67
CA SER A 31 10.89 -14.06 -43.59
C SER A 31 9.91 -13.99 -44.78
N ALA A 32 8.64 -14.38 -44.65
CA ALA A 32 7.70 -14.41 -45.77
C ALA A 32 6.36 -13.68 -45.58
N GLU A 33 6.02 -13.18 -44.39
CA GLU A 33 4.73 -12.51 -44.15
C GLU A 33 4.87 -11.15 -43.45
N LEU A 34 5.63 -10.25 -44.08
CA LEU A 34 5.78 -8.86 -43.66
C LEU A 34 4.57 -8.02 -44.11
N LYS A 35 3.42 -8.20 -43.45
CA LYS A 35 2.34 -7.20 -43.34
C LYS A 35 1.45 -7.52 -42.12
N VAL A 36 1.95 -7.23 -40.91
CA VAL A 36 1.09 -7.18 -39.71
C VAL A 36 1.50 -5.98 -38.84
N ASN A 37 0.49 -5.25 -38.38
CA ASN A 37 0.57 -4.04 -37.54
C ASN A 37 1.54 -4.19 -36.36
N LEU A 38 2.43 -3.20 -36.19
CA LEU A 38 3.22 -2.96 -34.98
C LEU A 38 2.31 -2.37 -33.87
N ALA A 39 1.29 -3.11 -33.47
CA ALA A 39 0.61 -2.88 -32.20
C ALA A 39 1.17 -3.91 -31.21
N GLU A 40 1.66 -3.40 -30.08
CA GLU A 40 2.32 -4.12 -29.01
C GLU A 40 1.54 -5.38 -28.62
N HIS A 41 2.15 -6.55 -28.81
CA HIS A 41 1.58 -7.81 -28.34
C HIS A 41 1.90 -7.98 -26.85
N GLU A 42 1.23 -7.19 -26.00
CA GLU A 42 1.20 -7.45 -24.56
C GLU A 42 0.29 -8.65 -24.28
N TYR A 43 0.83 -9.71 -23.65
CA TYR A 43 0.03 -10.82 -23.14
C TYR A 43 0.25 -10.96 -21.63
N THR A 44 -0.81 -11.29 -20.90
CA THR A 44 -0.77 -11.52 -19.45
C THR A 44 -0.46 -12.98 -19.14
N ILE A 45 0.50 -13.22 -18.24
CA ILE A 45 0.83 -14.54 -17.70
C ILE A 45 0.52 -14.60 -16.20
N PRO A 46 0.37 -15.79 -15.58
CA PRO A 46 0.29 -15.90 -14.13
C PRO A 46 1.54 -15.33 -13.44
N THR A 47 1.36 -14.69 -12.29
CA THR A 47 2.45 -14.15 -11.47
C THR A 47 3.43 -15.22 -11.03
N ASP A 48 4.70 -14.87 -11.07
CA ASP A 48 5.85 -15.70 -10.67
C ASP A 48 6.41 -15.30 -9.30
N ALA A 49 5.82 -14.34 -8.61
CA ALA A 49 6.36 -13.80 -7.36
C ALA A 49 5.26 -13.62 -6.32
N PHE A 50 5.08 -14.63 -5.47
CA PHE A 50 4.08 -14.62 -4.42
C PHE A 50 4.42 -15.55 -3.24
N GLY A 51 3.87 -15.26 -2.07
CA GLY A 51 3.97 -16.11 -0.89
C GLY A 51 4.33 -15.33 0.37
N ASN A 52 5.34 -15.79 1.10
CA ASN A 52 5.81 -15.18 2.35
C ASN A 52 7.25 -14.70 2.22
N ILE A 53 7.58 -13.57 2.84
CA ILE A 53 8.94 -13.04 2.97
C ILE A 53 9.43 -13.28 4.39
N LYS A 54 10.67 -13.73 4.52
CA LYS A 54 11.42 -13.71 5.76
C LYS A 54 12.61 -12.77 5.59
N PHE A 55 12.70 -11.77 6.46
CA PHE A 55 13.77 -10.79 6.46
C PHE A 55 14.95 -11.27 7.30
N ASN A 56 16.18 -10.96 6.87
CA ASN A 56 17.38 -11.24 7.66
C ASN A 56 17.30 -10.55 9.03
N GLY A 57 17.60 -11.29 10.10
CA GLY A 57 17.57 -10.77 11.48
C GLY A 57 16.17 -10.59 12.10
N GLN A 58 15.10 -11.01 11.42
CA GLN A 58 13.73 -11.05 11.98
C GLN A 58 13.14 -12.47 11.90
N GLU A 59 13.46 -13.32 12.87
CA GLU A 59 13.02 -14.73 12.85
C GLU A 59 11.50 -14.90 13.02
N GLU A 60 10.83 -13.97 13.72
CA GLU A 60 9.41 -14.08 14.07
C GLU A 60 8.49 -13.30 13.12
N ASN A 61 9.02 -12.38 12.32
CA ASN A 61 8.20 -11.52 11.45
C ASN A 61 8.18 -12.03 10.02
N ILE A 62 7.09 -12.68 9.64
CA ILE A 62 6.86 -13.20 8.29
C ILE A 62 5.81 -12.33 7.61
N ALA A 63 6.22 -11.60 6.56
CA ALA A 63 5.30 -10.82 5.75
C ALA A 63 4.69 -11.66 4.63
N LYS A 64 3.47 -11.35 4.19
CA LYS A 64 2.90 -11.92 2.94
C LYS A 64 3.18 -10.99 1.77
N PHE A 65 3.37 -11.52 0.57
CA PHE A 65 3.57 -10.71 -0.61
C PHE A 65 2.94 -11.30 -1.86
N VAL A 66 2.68 -10.42 -2.84
CA VAL A 66 2.28 -10.78 -4.19
C VAL A 66 2.75 -9.70 -5.17
N ARG A 67 3.23 -10.11 -6.35
CA ARG A 67 3.43 -9.25 -7.52
C ARG A 67 2.18 -9.27 -8.39
N VAL A 68 1.68 -8.09 -8.78
CA VAL A 68 0.44 -7.91 -9.54
C VAL A 68 0.65 -6.90 -10.66
N ASP A 69 -0.02 -7.08 -11.80
CA ASP A 69 -0.03 -6.06 -12.86
C ASP A 69 -0.69 -4.74 -12.38
N SER A 70 -0.17 -3.61 -12.84
CA SER A 70 -0.70 -2.25 -12.59
C SER A 70 -2.15 -2.05 -13.03
N GLU A 71 -2.66 -2.85 -13.96
CA GLU A 71 -4.05 -2.83 -14.42
C GLU A 71 -4.89 -3.98 -13.84
N THR A 72 -4.37 -4.72 -12.86
CA THR A 72 -5.13 -5.76 -12.16
C THR A 72 -6.39 -5.16 -11.52
N ASP A 73 -7.54 -5.78 -11.75
CA ASP A 73 -8.80 -5.37 -11.14
C ASP A 73 -8.71 -5.40 -9.59
N THR A 74 -9.06 -4.28 -8.95
CA THR A 74 -8.90 -4.12 -7.49
C THR A 74 -9.81 -5.05 -6.70
N SER A 75 -10.87 -5.62 -7.30
CA SER A 75 -11.65 -6.67 -6.65
C SER A 75 -10.88 -7.97 -6.49
N THR A 76 -9.95 -8.28 -7.40
CA THR A 76 -9.05 -9.44 -7.29
C THR A 76 -8.10 -9.26 -6.11
N ILE A 77 -7.46 -8.09 -6.01
CA ILE A 77 -6.56 -7.76 -4.89
C ILE A 77 -7.32 -7.76 -3.56
N SER A 78 -8.51 -7.14 -3.53
CA SER A 78 -9.38 -7.13 -2.36
C SER A 78 -9.79 -8.54 -1.90
N LYS A 79 -10.16 -9.43 -2.83
CA LYS A 79 -10.48 -10.83 -2.53
C LYS A 79 -9.26 -11.59 -2.02
N LEU A 80 -8.07 -11.35 -2.59
CA LEU A 80 -6.82 -11.92 -2.07
C LEU A 80 -6.64 -11.55 -0.59
N MET A 81 -6.74 -10.25 -0.26
CA MET A 81 -6.55 -9.77 1.11
C MET A 81 -7.54 -10.41 2.10
N THR A 82 -8.82 -10.47 1.76
CA THR A 82 -9.84 -10.97 2.70
C THR A 82 -9.98 -12.49 2.70
N ASN A 83 -9.96 -13.13 1.53
CA ASN A 83 -10.29 -14.54 1.40
C ASN A 83 -9.04 -15.41 1.54
N VAL A 84 -7.92 -15.00 0.95
CA VAL A 84 -6.71 -15.83 0.90
C VAL A 84 -5.77 -15.49 2.06
N TRP A 85 -5.45 -14.20 2.24
CA TRP A 85 -4.63 -13.74 3.38
C TRP A 85 -5.39 -13.72 4.71
N ARG A 86 -6.70 -13.97 4.67
CA ARG A 86 -7.63 -14.02 5.81
C ARG A 86 -7.57 -12.75 6.67
N MET A 87 -7.32 -11.60 6.05
CA MET A 87 -7.29 -10.33 6.76
C MET A 87 -8.71 -9.97 7.21
N GLN A 88 -8.86 -9.65 8.49
CA GLN A 88 -10.10 -9.11 9.01
C GLN A 88 -10.32 -7.73 8.39
N LYS A 89 -11.54 -7.48 7.89
CA LYS A 89 -11.92 -6.18 7.34
C LYS A 89 -11.67 -5.09 8.39
N PRO A 90 -11.08 -3.94 8.02
CA PRO A 90 -10.78 -2.88 8.97
C PRO A 90 -12.04 -2.08 9.30
N ASN A 91 -12.08 -1.43 10.48
CA ASN A 91 -13.10 -0.42 10.75
C ASN A 91 -12.65 1.00 10.34
N LEU A 92 -11.38 1.16 9.97
CA LEU A 92 -10.77 2.41 9.49
C LEU A 92 -9.61 2.07 8.54
N LEU A 93 -9.51 2.80 7.43
CA LEU A 93 -8.34 2.75 6.57
C LEU A 93 -7.53 4.05 6.73
N ILE A 94 -6.27 3.91 7.15
CA ILE A 94 -5.32 5.02 7.24
C ILE A 94 -4.31 4.86 6.11
N SER A 95 -4.43 5.67 5.07
CA SER A 95 -3.41 5.75 4.02
C SER A 95 -2.35 6.77 4.43
N VAL A 96 -1.08 6.41 4.43
CA VAL A 96 0.03 7.30 4.75
C VAL A 96 0.86 7.53 3.49
N THR A 97 1.08 8.79 3.15
CA THR A 97 1.92 9.21 2.03
C THR A 97 2.89 10.30 2.48
N GLY A 98 4.01 10.44 1.75
CA GLY A 98 5.03 11.39 2.12
C GLY A 98 6.31 11.26 1.30
N GLY A 99 7.40 11.81 1.84
CA GLY A 99 8.72 11.74 1.23
C GLY A 99 9.20 10.29 1.05
N ALA A 100 9.60 9.94 -0.17
CA ALA A 100 10.17 8.64 -0.51
C ALA A 100 11.68 8.55 -0.16
N GLU A 101 12.34 9.68 0.02
CA GLU A 101 13.74 9.78 0.42
C GLU A 101 13.87 10.08 1.90
N LYS A 102 15.11 10.09 2.42
CA LYS A 102 15.38 10.46 3.81
C LYS A 102 14.76 11.83 4.13
N CYS A 103 13.81 11.84 5.04
CA CYS A 103 13.15 13.03 5.53
C CYS A 103 14.05 13.72 6.58
N ASN A 104 14.05 15.04 6.62
CA ASN A 104 14.66 15.82 7.69
C ASN A 104 13.55 16.52 8.47
N ILE A 105 12.83 15.73 9.26
CA ILE A 105 11.70 16.17 10.08
C ILE A 105 12.20 16.27 11.53
N GLU A 106 11.71 17.24 12.29
CA GLU A 106 12.07 17.38 13.70
C GLU A 106 11.68 16.13 14.51
N SER A 107 12.59 15.68 15.38
CA SER A 107 12.42 14.41 16.13
C SER A 107 11.15 14.41 16.98
N GLU A 108 10.82 15.53 17.64
CA GLU A 108 9.61 15.63 18.46
C GLU A 108 8.32 15.42 17.63
N LEU A 109 8.32 15.91 16.39
CA LEU A 109 7.19 15.74 15.46
C LEU A 109 7.09 14.29 14.96
N ILE A 110 8.23 13.65 14.66
CA ILE A 110 8.27 12.23 14.30
C ILE A 110 7.78 11.36 15.46
N ASP A 111 8.26 11.60 16.68
CA ASP A 111 7.88 10.81 17.86
C ASP A 111 6.37 10.92 18.12
N ALA A 112 5.82 12.13 18.05
CA ALA A 112 4.39 12.37 18.19
C ALA A 112 3.58 11.67 17.08
N PHE A 113 4.01 11.79 15.83
CA PHE A 113 3.39 11.12 14.68
C PHE A 113 3.37 9.60 14.85
N GLN A 114 4.52 8.99 15.16
CA GLN A 114 4.65 7.54 15.28
C GLN A 114 3.77 6.99 16.41
N TYR A 115 3.76 7.65 17.56
CA TYR A 115 2.94 7.25 18.70
C TYR A 115 1.44 7.36 18.39
N GLU A 116 0.99 8.50 17.90
CA GLU A 116 -0.45 8.75 17.65
C GLU A 116 -0.98 7.91 16.48
N LEU A 117 -0.17 7.65 15.44
CA LEU A 117 -0.56 6.77 14.33
C LEU A 117 -0.90 5.35 14.82
N ILE A 118 0.02 4.75 15.58
CA ILE A 118 -0.16 3.36 16.06
C ILE A 118 -1.26 3.29 17.11
N LYS A 119 -1.37 4.30 17.98
CA LYS A 119 -2.46 4.41 18.96
C LYS A 119 -3.82 4.50 18.28
N ALA A 120 -3.98 5.37 17.28
CA ALA A 120 -5.21 5.47 16.51
C ALA A 120 -5.53 4.14 15.82
N ALA A 121 -4.57 3.55 15.11
CA ALA A 121 -4.78 2.30 14.39
C ALA A 121 -5.18 1.12 15.28
N ASN A 122 -4.55 0.97 16.45
CA ASN A 122 -4.90 -0.07 17.42
C ASN A 122 -6.26 0.16 18.08
N SER A 123 -6.67 1.41 18.28
CA SER A 123 -7.95 1.74 18.91
C SER A 123 -9.16 1.47 18.02
N THR A 124 -8.97 1.41 16.70
CA THR A 124 -10.05 1.24 15.71
C THR A 124 -9.95 -0.06 14.92
N ASP A 125 -8.97 -0.92 15.18
CA ASP A 125 -8.65 -2.07 14.33
C ASP A 125 -8.45 -1.63 12.85
N ALA A 126 -7.60 -0.61 12.65
CA ALA A 126 -7.35 -0.03 11.34
C ALA A 126 -6.39 -0.88 10.50
N TRP A 127 -6.48 -0.71 9.19
CA TRP A 127 -5.37 -1.00 8.28
C TRP A 127 -4.57 0.28 8.02
N ILE A 128 -3.25 0.14 7.93
CA ILE A 128 -2.35 1.22 7.49
C ILE A 128 -1.80 0.85 6.11
N ILE A 129 -1.98 1.72 5.11
CA ILE A 129 -1.38 1.59 3.78
C ILE A 129 -0.23 2.58 3.63
N THR A 130 0.89 2.15 3.07
CA THR A 130 2.09 2.96 2.84
C THR A 130 2.77 2.60 1.51
N GLY A 131 3.89 3.24 1.19
CA GLY A 131 4.73 2.88 0.03
C GLY A 131 5.58 1.61 0.19
N GLY A 132 5.56 0.93 1.34
CA GLY A 132 6.25 -0.36 1.58
C GLY A 132 7.80 -0.36 1.60
N THR A 133 8.48 0.69 1.17
CA THR A 133 9.96 0.74 1.12
C THR A 133 10.60 1.19 2.44
N TYR A 134 11.80 0.69 2.75
CA TYR A 134 12.60 1.02 3.93
C TYR A 134 13.32 2.39 3.84
N THR A 135 12.59 3.43 3.47
CA THR A 135 13.08 4.81 3.34
C THR A 135 11.98 5.82 3.63
N GLY A 136 12.39 7.04 3.97
CA GLY A 136 11.51 8.20 4.16
C GLY A 136 10.39 7.97 5.16
N VAL A 137 9.20 8.47 4.84
CA VAL A 137 8.03 8.39 5.73
C VAL A 137 7.62 6.94 6.00
N THR A 138 7.70 6.08 4.99
CA THR A 138 7.36 4.66 5.15
C THR A 138 8.23 3.98 6.21
N LYS A 139 9.53 4.31 6.25
CA LYS A 139 10.44 3.81 7.29
C LYS A 139 10.01 4.24 8.68
N HIS A 140 9.59 5.49 8.86
CA HIS A 140 9.09 5.96 10.15
C HIS A 140 7.81 5.22 10.58
N VAL A 141 6.92 4.86 9.64
CA VAL A 141 5.75 4.03 9.94
C VAL A 141 6.15 2.62 10.36
N GLY A 142 7.10 2.00 9.66
CA GLY A 142 7.62 0.67 10.02
C GLY A 142 8.29 0.64 11.39
N GLU A 143 9.11 1.64 11.71
CA GLU A 143 9.72 1.81 13.03
C GLU A 143 8.67 2.01 14.13
N ALA A 144 7.62 2.80 13.86
CA ALA A 144 6.51 2.99 14.79
C ALA A 144 5.81 1.67 15.10
N ALA A 145 5.55 0.86 14.07
CA ALA A 145 4.92 -0.44 14.21
C ALA A 145 5.75 -1.39 15.07
N LYS A 146 7.06 -1.43 14.83
CA LYS A 146 7.99 -2.23 15.62
C LYS A 146 8.03 -1.78 17.07
N TYR A 147 8.10 -0.47 17.32
CA TYR A 147 8.31 0.06 18.67
C TYR A 147 7.03 0.08 19.51
N TYR A 148 5.91 0.55 18.94
CA TYR A 148 4.64 0.72 19.63
C TYR A 148 3.69 -0.48 19.47
N GLY A 149 3.84 -1.28 18.41
CA GLY A 149 3.00 -2.46 18.17
C GLY A 149 3.22 -3.61 19.16
N LEU A 150 4.43 -3.74 19.72
CA LEU A 150 4.81 -4.74 20.73
C LEU A 150 4.07 -4.60 22.06
N THR A 151 3.38 -3.48 22.29
CA THR A 151 2.66 -3.22 23.55
C THR A 151 1.32 -3.96 23.66
N THR A 152 0.90 -4.66 22.60
CA THR A 152 -0.38 -5.39 22.57
C THR A 152 -0.14 -6.88 22.39
N THR A 153 -0.82 -7.71 23.18
CA THR A 153 -0.70 -9.19 23.14
C THR A 153 -1.24 -9.82 21.85
N ASN A 154 -1.80 -9.02 20.94
CA ASN A 154 -2.20 -9.37 19.58
C ASN A 154 -2.10 -8.08 18.75
N PRO A 155 -1.09 -7.89 17.89
CA PRO A 155 -1.05 -6.74 16.99
C PRO A 155 -2.25 -6.82 16.05
N LYS A 156 -3.22 -5.92 16.25
CA LYS A 156 -4.49 -5.92 15.53
C LYS A 156 -4.44 -5.15 14.21
N CYS A 157 -3.41 -4.33 14.02
CA CYS A 157 -3.27 -3.47 12.86
C CYS A 157 -2.44 -4.15 11.76
N ALA A 158 -2.99 -4.26 10.56
CA ALA A 158 -2.25 -4.69 9.38
C ALA A 158 -1.57 -3.49 8.73
N ILE A 159 -0.29 -3.62 8.42
CA ILE A 159 0.51 -2.61 7.72
C ILE A 159 0.86 -3.15 6.35
N ILE A 160 0.34 -2.48 5.33
CA ILE A 160 0.37 -2.93 3.95
C ILE A 160 1.26 -1.97 3.17
N GLY A 161 2.30 -2.52 2.55
CA GLY A 161 3.15 -1.80 1.61
C GLY A 161 2.65 -2.00 0.18
N ILE A 162 2.34 -0.90 -0.51
CA ILE A 162 2.07 -0.92 -1.96
C ILE A 162 3.24 -0.22 -2.63
N ALA A 163 4.02 -0.97 -3.41
CA ALA A 163 5.30 -0.48 -3.95
C ALA A 163 5.49 -0.94 -5.41
N PRO A 164 6.13 -0.13 -6.28
CA PRO A 164 6.49 -0.57 -7.62
C PRO A 164 7.49 -1.72 -7.60
N TRP A 165 7.21 -2.81 -8.32
CA TRP A 165 8.14 -3.92 -8.52
C TRP A 165 9.45 -3.47 -9.19
N GLY A 166 9.36 -2.49 -10.09
CA GLY A 166 10.46 -1.86 -10.81
C GLY A 166 11.57 -1.26 -9.93
N VAL A 167 11.25 -0.90 -8.68
CA VAL A 167 12.16 -0.18 -7.77
C VAL A 167 12.59 -1.01 -6.55
N ILE A 168 12.13 -2.26 -6.43
CA ILE A 168 12.47 -3.11 -5.29
C ILE A 168 13.86 -3.70 -5.46
N GLN A 169 14.75 -3.37 -4.54
CA GLN A 169 16.07 -3.96 -4.49
C GLN A 169 16.00 -5.44 -4.12
N ASN A 170 16.85 -6.28 -4.71
CA ASN A 170 16.91 -7.73 -4.46
C ASN A 170 15.57 -8.48 -4.69
N ARG A 171 14.71 -7.94 -5.56
CA ARG A 171 13.42 -8.55 -5.93
C ARG A 171 13.56 -9.94 -6.55
N GLU A 172 14.73 -10.28 -7.09
CA GLU A 172 15.04 -11.59 -7.66
C GLU A 172 14.86 -12.72 -6.63
N ALA A 173 15.09 -12.43 -5.34
CA ALA A 173 14.86 -13.37 -4.25
C ALA A 173 13.37 -13.72 -4.04
N LEU A 174 12.46 -12.91 -4.59
CA LEU A 174 11.01 -13.08 -4.47
C LEU A 174 10.41 -13.86 -5.65
N VAL A 175 11.18 -14.13 -6.71
CA VAL A 175 10.71 -14.81 -7.92
C VAL A 175 10.81 -16.32 -7.76
N ASN A 176 9.66 -16.98 -7.84
CA ASN A 176 9.48 -18.43 -7.85
C ASN A 176 8.07 -18.76 -8.38
N GLU A 177 7.97 -19.39 -9.56
CA GLU A 177 6.70 -19.76 -10.20
C GLU A 177 5.79 -20.61 -9.30
N GLU A 178 6.38 -21.43 -8.42
CA GLU A 178 5.63 -22.27 -7.49
C GLU A 178 5.22 -21.54 -6.21
N GLY A 179 5.63 -20.28 -6.04
CA GLY A 179 5.49 -19.48 -4.83
C GLY A 179 6.49 -19.84 -3.73
N SER A 180 6.71 -18.91 -2.80
CA SER A 180 7.75 -19.01 -1.75
C SER A 180 7.16 -18.99 -0.34
N TRP A 181 7.50 -19.96 0.53
CA TRP A 181 6.98 -20.02 1.92
C TRP A 181 8.03 -20.46 2.96
N PRO A 182 9.10 -19.67 3.21
CA PRO A 182 9.28 -18.27 2.79
C PRO A 182 10.32 -18.09 1.66
N ALA A 183 10.32 -16.90 1.06
CA ALA A 183 11.47 -16.31 0.36
C ALA A 183 12.38 -15.64 1.40
N GLU A 184 13.67 -15.96 1.38
CA GLU A 184 14.67 -15.29 2.22
C GLU A 184 15.09 -13.99 1.52
N TYR A 185 14.77 -12.84 2.12
CA TYR A 185 15.04 -11.52 1.56
C TYR A 185 16.05 -10.76 2.44
N HIS A 186 17.21 -10.48 1.88
CA HIS A 186 18.31 -9.85 2.60
C HIS A 186 18.35 -8.35 2.36
N ILE A 187 18.33 -7.60 3.46
CA ILE A 187 18.51 -6.15 3.49
C ILE A 187 19.96 -5.84 3.86
N GLU A 188 20.64 -5.11 2.98
CA GLU A 188 22.03 -4.69 3.12
C GLU A 188 22.10 -3.17 2.97
N THR A 189 21.93 -2.44 4.08
CA THR A 189 21.77 -0.97 4.05
C THR A 189 23.02 -0.21 3.61
N GLU A 190 24.18 -0.87 3.54
CA GLU A 190 25.44 -0.28 3.07
C GLU A 190 25.54 -0.26 1.52
N GLU A 191 24.73 -1.06 0.82
CA GLU A 191 24.79 -1.23 -0.64
C GLU A 191 23.46 -0.87 -1.33
N ILE A 192 22.94 0.34 -1.10
CA ILE A 192 21.71 0.79 -1.77
C ILE A 192 22.02 1.15 -3.24
N ARG A 193 21.38 0.44 -4.18
CA ARG A 193 21.50 0.73 -5.61
C ARG A 193 20.76 2.02 -5.97
N ASP A 194 21.26 2.72 -6.99
CA ASP A 194 20.59 3.94 -7.46
C ASP A 194 19.15 3.63 -7.90
N LYS A 195 18.20 4.49 -7.54
CA LYS A 195 16.75 4.34 -7.81
C LYS A 195 16.09 3.05 -7.31
N GLU A 196 16.76 2.24 -6.50
CA GLU A 196 16.17 1.04 -5.89
C GLU A 196 16.06 1.21 -4.37
N ARG A 197 15.07 0.56 -3.76
CA ARG A 197 14.86 0.58 -2.31
C ARG A 197 14.51 -0.82 -1.82
N PHE A 198 14.98 -1.15 -0.63
CA PHE A 198 14.55 -2.37 0.07
C PHE A 198 13.11 -2.25 0.54
N LEU A 199 12.43 -3.38 0.67
CA LEU A 199 11.16 -3.46 1.41
C LEU A 199 11.39 -3.24 2.90
N ASP A 200 10.44 -2.61 3.59
CA ASP A 200 10.50 -2.37 5.03
C ASP A 200 10.19 -3.64 5.83
N PRO A 201 11.11 -4.15 6.66
CA PRO A 201 10.91 -5.42 7.34
C PRO A 201 9.80 -5.38 8.41
N ASN A 202 9.24 -4.22 8.74
CA ASN A 202 8.22 -4.07 9.78
C ASN A 202 6.78 -4.06 9.23
N HIS A 203 6.61 -4.21 7.92
CA HIS A 203 5.29 -4.34 7.30
C HIS A 203 4.84 -5.81 7.28
N SER A 204 3.53 -6.03 7.39
CA SER A 204 2.97 -7.39 7.44
C SER A 204 2.54 -7.93 6.08
N HIS A 205 2.25 -7.05 5.13
CA HIS A 205 1.78 -7.43 3.78
C HIS A 205 2.38 -6.51 2.71
N PHE A 206 2.65 -7.07 1.54
CA PHE A 206 3.15 -6.35 0.37
C PHE A 206 2.34 -6.66 -0.89
N ILE A 207 1.96 -5.60 -1.60
CA ILE A 207 1.39 -5.67 -2.94
C ILE A 207 2.37 -4.94 -3.86
N LEU A 208 3.08 -5.71 -4.68
CA LEU A 208 4.13 -5.19 -5.54
C LEU A 208 3.57 -4.97 -6.94
N ILE A 209 3.46 -3.70 -7.34
CA ILE A 209 2.79 -3.28 -8.57
C ILE A 209 3.79 -3.31 -9.73
N ASP A 210 3.45 -4.05 -10.77
CA ASP A 210 4.30 -4.22 -11.93
C ASP A 210 3.61 -3.68 -13.20
N ASP A 211 4.31 -2.83 -13.92
CA ASP A 211 3.91 -2.33 -15.24
C ASP A 211 4.95 -2.68 -16.32
N GLY A 212 5.94 -3.53 -15.98
CA GLY A 212 7.05 -3.92 -16.85
C GLY A 212 8.22 -2.92 -16.89
N THR A 213 8.11 -1.76 -16.23
CA THR A 213 9.20 -0.79 -16.17
C THR A 213 10.20 -1.10 -15.04
N GLU A 214 11.43 -0.63 -15.20
CA GLU A 214 12.46 -0.70 -14.16
C GLU A 214 12.86 0.71 -13.74
N HIS A 215 13.07 0.90 -12.43
CA HIS A 215 13.49 2.17 -11.83
C HIS A 215 12.51 3.35 -12.01
N GLU A 216 11.28 3.09 -12.45
CA GLU A 216 10.22 4.10 -12.52
C GLU A 216 9.39 4.09 -11.24
N TYR A 217 9.22 5.27 -10.67
CA TYR A 217 8.37 5.50 -9.52
C TYR A 217 6.97 5.91 -9.97
N LYS A 218 6.00 5.82 -9.05
CA LYS A 218 4.60 6.28 -9.20
C LYS A 218 3.69 5.38 -10.03
N THR A 219 4.19 4.26 -10.52
CA THR A 219 3.39 3.26 -11.27
C THR A 219 2.28 2.66 -10.40
N GLU A 220 2.42 2.76 -9.07
CA GLU A 220 1.48 2.28 -8.08
C GLU A 220 0.35 3.27 -7.73
N LEU A 221 0.48 4.57 -8.05
CA LEU A 221 -0.43 5.61 -7.53
C LEU A 221 -1.89 5.40 -7.94
N SER A 222 -2.13 5.06 -9.22
CA SER A 222 -3.50 4.87 -9.74
C SER A 222 -4.18 3.67 -9.11
N ILE A 223 -3.51 2.51 -9.10
CA ILE A 223 -4.08 1.28 -8.53
C ILE A 223 -4.24 1.38 -7.00
N ARG A 224 -3.33 2.09 -6.31
CA ARG A 224 -3.46 2.40 -4.89
C ARG A 224 -4.75 3.17 -4.59
N ALA A 225 -5.01 4.28 -5.29
CA ALA A 225 -6.23 5.07 -5.08
C ALA A 225 -7.50 4.24 -5.36
N LYS A 226 -7.52 3.46 -6.46
CA LYS A 226 -8.63 2.56 -6.80
C LYS A 226 -8.84 1.47 -5.73
N LEU A 227 -7.76 0.93 -5.15
CA LEU A 227 -7.82 -0.09 -4.11
C LEU A 227 -8.32 0.48 -2.78
N GLU A 228 -7.84 1.65 -2.38
CA GLU A 228 -8.30 2.38 -1.20
C GLU A 228 -9.81 2.66 -1.29
N ARG A 229 -10.27 3.17 -2.44
CA ARG A 229 -11.69 3.34 -2.73
C ARG A 229 -12.44 2.01 -2.61
N LYS A 230 -11.91 0.92 -3.17
CA LYS A 230 -12.54 -0.40 -3.10
C LYS A 230 -12.69 -0.90 -1.67
N ILE A 231 -11.70 -0.63 -0.81
CA ILE A 231 -11.76 -0.95 0.62
C ILE A 231 -12.80 -0.07 1.32
N SER A 232 -12.86 1.23 0.97
CA SER A 232 -13.86 2.14 1.53
C SER A 232 -15.30 1.68 1.24
N GLU A 233 -15.55 1.03 0.12
CA GLU A 233 -16.88 0.49 -0.24
C GLU A 233 -17.23 -0.81 0.51
N MET A 234 -16.31 -1.40 1.28
CA MET A 234 -16.60 -2.62 2.04
C MET A 234 -17.63 -2.36 3.13
N PRO A 235 -18.63 -3.23 3.31
CA PRO A 235 -19.62 -3.08 4.36
C PRO A 235 -18.97 -3.32 5.73
N ILE A 236 -19.17 -2.39 6.66
CA ILE A 236 -18.83 -2.58 8.08
C ILE A 236 -19.85 -3.53 8.71
N LYS A 237 -19.38 -4.53 9.45
CA LYS A 237 -20.26 -5.39 10.26
C LYS A 237 -20.86 -4.55 11.38
N LYS A 238 -22.17 -4.28 11.36
CA LYS A 238 -22.88 -3.80 12.56
C LYS A 238 -22.97 -4.98 13.55
N GLY A 239 -22.63 -4.72 14.80
CA GLY A 239 -22.70 -5.73 15.86
C GLY A 239 -24.15 -6.15 16.14
N ASP A 240 -24.29 -7.45 16.39
CA ASP A 240 -25.43 -8.20 16.92
C ASP A 240 -26.64 -8.50 16.01
N ASP A 241 -26.85 -9.79 15.74
CA ASP A 241 -27.90 -10.42 14.93
C ASP A 241 -29.29 -10.42 15.62
N ASN A 242 -29.58 -9.46 16.51
CA ASN A 242 -30.81 -9.45 17.33
C ASN A 242 -31.45 -8.07 17.51
N VAL A 243 -31.36 -7.18 16.52
CA VAL A 243 -32.20 -5.98 16.50
C VAL A 243 -33.19 -6.09 15.34
N ASP A 244 -34.46 -6.14 15.71
CA ASP A 244 -35.62 -6.29 14.84
C ASP A 244 -35.49 -5.52 13.53
N GLN A 245 -35.88 -6.20 12.44
CA GLN A 245 -35.99 -5.70 11.08
C GLN A 245 -37.02 -4.57 10.96
N ILE A 246 -36.74 -3.42 11.56
CA ILE A 246 -37.52 -2.19 11.40
C ILE A 246 -36.73 -1.27 10.48
N ASN A 247 -37.02 -1.38 9.18
CA ASN A 247 -37.01 -0.28 8.21
C ASN A 247 -35.91 0.78 8.30
N LEU A 248 -34.67 0.40 8.61
CA LEU A 248 -33.52 1.26 8.45
C LEU A 248 -32.77 0.81 7.20
N ARG A 249 -33.20 1.37 6.06
CA ARG A 249 -32.30 1.72 4.94
C ARG A 249 -31.23 2.74 5.40
N SER A 250 -30.73 2.61 6.62
CA SER A 250 -29.72 3.47 7.21
C SER A 250 -28.38 3.03 6.67
N VAL A 251 -27.90 3.83 5.72
CA VAL A 251 -26.49 4.04 5.36
C VAL A 251 -25.65 2.79 5.63
N VAL A 252 -25.49 1.94 4.61
CA VAL A 252 -24.36 1.00 4.57
C VAL A 252 -23.13 1.89 4.57
N SER A 253 -22.63 2.23 5.76
CA SER A 253 -21.43 3.02 5.91
C SER A 253 -20.29 2.12 5.46
N GLY A 254 -19.62 2.54 4.39
CA GLY A 254 -18.35 1.99 4.00
C GLY A 254 -17.29 2.17 5.09
N VAL A 255 -16.13 1.54 4.93
CA VAL A 255 -14.95 1.76 5.80
C VAL A 255 -14.50 3.22 5.66
N PRO A 256 -14.55 4.04 6.73
CA PRO A 256 -13.96 5.38 6.70
C PRO A 256 -12.50 5.29 6.27
N THR A 257 -12.12 6.17 5.35
CA THR A 257 -10.75 6.23 4.82
C THR A 257 -10.21 7.64 5.01
N VAL A 258 -8.96 7.76 5.42
CA VAL A 258 -8.26 9.04 5.58
C VAL A 258 -6.86 8.94 5.00
N LEU A 259 -6.41 9.99 4.32
CA LEU A 259 -5.04 10.15 3.86
C LEU A 259 -4.27 11.02 4.85
N LEU A 260 -3.15 10.53 5.38
CA LEU A 260 -2.22 11.26 6.22
C LEU A 260 -0.96 11.62 5.41
N VAL A 261 -0.63 12.91 5.39
CA VAL A 261 0.47 13.47 4.59
C VAL A 261 1.56 13.98 5.52
N LEU A 262 2.76 13.42 5.37
CA LEU A 262 3.97 13.84 6.09
C LEU A 262 5.06 14.18 5.09
N GLU A 263 5.64 15.39 5.15
CA GLU A 263 6.61 15.89 4.18
C GLU A 263 6.07 15.76 2.73
N GLY A 264 6.89 15.33 1.77
CA GLY A 264 6.45 14.90 0.45
C GLY A 264 7.08 15.66 -0.71
N GLY A 265 6.94 15.07 -1.89
CA GLY A 265 7.35 15.65 -3.17
C GLY A 265 6.19 15.76 -4.15
N PRO A 266 6.47 15.93 -5.45
CA PRO A 266 5.43 16.03 -6.48
C PRO A 266 4.47 14.83 -6.52
N GLY A 267 4.96 13.60 -6.31
CA GLY A 267 4.10 12.40 -6.23
C GLY A 267 3.16 12.40 -5.02
N THR A 268 3.54 13.09 -3.94
CA THR A 268 2.67 13.28 -2.77
C THR A 268 1.50 14.19 -3.11
N LEU A 269 1.74 15.27 -3.87
CA LEU A 269 0.66 16.17 -4.33
C LEU A 269 -0.33 15.44 -5.25
N GLU A 270 0.17 14.59 -6.15
CA GLU A 270 -0.65 13.74 -7.01
C GLU A 270 -1.47 12.72 -6.18
N THR A 271 -0.87 12.15 -5.13
CA THR A 271 -1.60 11.28 -4.19
C THR A 271 -2.74 12.03 -3.49
N VAL A 272 -2.48 13.27 -3.04
CA VAL A 272 -3.49 14.14 -2.40
C VAL A 272 -4.61 14.47 -3.40
N GLU A 273 -4.27 14.85 -4.63
CA GLU A 273 -5.25 15.13 -5.67
C GLU A 273 -6.16 13.91 -5.95
N ASN A 274 -5.57 12.72 -6.07
CA ASN A 274 -6.33 11.49 -6.28
C ASN A 274 -7.23 11.14 -5.09
N ALA A 275 -6.75 11.31 -3.86
CA ALA A 275 -7.56 11.11 -2.65
C ALA A 275 -8.76 12.06 -2.61
N LEU A 276 -8.56 13.34 -2.93
CA LEU A 276 -9.64 14.34 -2.97
C LEU A 276 -10.67 14.03 -4.06
N LYS A 277 -10.24 13.59 -5.25
CA LYS A 277 -11.16 13.13 -6.33
C LYS A 277 -12.05 11.97 -5.89
N GLU A 278 -11.55 11.12 -5.01
CA GLU A 278 -12.28 9.99 -4.43
C GLU A 278 -13.01 10.35 -3.11
N ASN A 279 -13.12 11.64 -2.78
CA ASN A 279 -13.75 12.16 -1.55
C ASN A 279 -13.11 11.62 -0.26
N THR A 280 -11.82 11.29 -0.28
CA THR A 280 -11.05 10.87 0.89
C THR A 280 -10.54 12.10 1.63
N PRO A 281 -10.91 12.31 2.91
CA PRO A 281 -10.35 13.38 3.73
C PRO A 281 -8.83 13.28 3.86
N VAL A 282 -8.16 14.44 3.84
CA VAL A 282 -6.70 14.54 3.91
C VAL A 282 -6.30 15.28 5.19
N VAL A 283 -5.42 14.65 5.97
CA VAL A 283 -4.80 15.22 7.17
C VAL A 283 -3.36 15.56 6.83
N ILE A 284 -2.99 16.83 6.97
CA ILE A 284 -1.65 17.33 6.67
C ILE A 284 -0.92 17.60 7.97
N VAL A 285 0.28 17.04 8.12
CA VAL A 285 1.13 17.30 9.28
C VAL A 285 1.98 18.56 9.00
N LYS A 286 1.48 19.72 9.40
CA LYS A 286 2.21 20.99 9.31
C LYS A 286 3.52 20.93 10.10
N GLY A 287 4.58 21.54 9.56
CA GLY A 287 5.93 21.54 10.10
C GLY A 287 6.78 20.33 9.67
N SER A 288 6.22 19.43 8.85
CA SER A 288 6.96 18.26 8.34
C SER A 288 7.75 18.55 7.06
N GLY A 289 7.62 19.74 6.48
CA GLY A 289 8.41 20.19 5.34
C GLY A 289 7.78 19.93 3.97
N ARG A 290 8.40 20.53 2.95
CA ARG A 290 8.15 20.30 1.52
C ARG A 290 6.65 20.33 1.15
N ALA A 291 6.11 19.30 0.50
CA ALA A 291 4.73 19.30 -0.01
C ALA A 291 3.69 19.51 1.09
N ALA A 292 3.85 18.88 2.26
CA ALA A 292 2.95 19.07 3.40
C ALA A 292 2.85 20.54 3.84
N ASP A 293 3.98 21.24 3.96
CA ASP A 293 3.97 22.65 4.40
C ASP A 293 3.44 23.60 3.33
N ILE A 294 3.69 23.31 2.05
CA ILE A 294 3.10 24.07 0.93
C ILE A 294 1.57 23.95 0.97
N LEU A 295 1.04 22.74 1.17
CA LEU A 295 -0.41 22.52 1.27
C LEU A 295 -1.00 23.20 2.51
N ALA A 296 -0.35 23.06 3.67
CA ALA A 296 -0.80 23.67 4.91
C ALA A 296 -0.86 25.21 4.78
N TYR A 297 0.18 25.82 4.23
CA TYR A 297 0.22 27.26 3.98
C TYR A 297 -0.89 27.70 3.00
N ALA A 298 -1.09 26.97 1.91
CA ALA A 298 -2.14 27.31 0.95
C ALA A 298 -3.55 27.27 1.56
N ILE A 299 -3.84 26.30 2.44
CA ILE A 299 -5.13 26.17 3.14
C ILE A 299 -5.34 27.33 4.12
N GLU A 300 -4.31 27.70 4.87
CA GLU A 300 -4.38 28.82 5.82
C GLU A 300 -4.65 30.14 5.09
N TYR A 301 -3.95 30.40 3.99
CA TYR A 301 -4.15 31.63 3.20
C TYR A 301 -5.51 31.69 2.51
N ALA A 302 -6.00 30.56 1.98
CA ALA A 302 -7.32 30.52 1.37
C ALA A 302 -8.43 30.80 2.41
N SER A 303 -8.23 30.40 3.67
CA SER A 303 -9.18 30.66 4.76
C SER A 303 -9.15 32.13 5.21
N ASP A 304 -7.96 32.74 5.29
CA ASP A 304 -7.80 34.15 5.67
C ASP A 304 -8.40 35.14 4.63
N ASP A 305 -8.46 34.74 3.36
CA ASP A 305 -9.10 35.51 2.29
C ASP A 305 -10.64 35.43 2.32
N GLU A 306 -11.22 34.31 2.78
CA GLU A 306 -12.67 34.18 2.97
C GLU A 306 -13.16 35.02 4.15
N ASP A 307 -12.44 35.02 5.27
CA ASP A 307 -12.75 35.85 6.45
C ASP A 307 -12.63 37.36 6.18
N ASN A 308 -11.85 37.78 5.17
CA ASN A 308 -11.74 39.19 4.76
C ASN A 308 -12.81 39.65 3.75
N GLN A 309 -13.59 38.74 3.16
CA GLN A 309 -14.69 39.11 2.26
C GLN A 309 -16.01 39.39 3.01
N ASP A 310 -16.17 38.87 4.23
CA ASP A 310 -17.36 39.09 5.08
C ASP A 310 -17.35 40.44 5.86
N VAL A 311 -16.34 41.30 5.66
CA VAL A 311 -16.26 42.64 6.30
C VAL A 311 -16.63 43.78 5.34
N LYS A 312 -17.15 43.48 4.15
CA LYS A 312 -17.65 44.51 3.21
C LYS A 312 -19.04 44.20 2.69
N LEU A 313 -20.07 44.43 3.50
CA LEU A 313 -21.37 44.95 3.06
C LEU A 313 -22.00 45.82 4.16
#